data_AF-A0A8K1SYX2-F1
#
_entry.id   AF-A0A8K1SYX2-F1
#
_cell.length_a   1.000
_cell.length_b   1.000
_cell.length_c   1.000
_cell.angle_alpha   90.00
_cell.angle_beta   90.00
_cell.angle_gamma   90.00
#
_symmetry.space_group_name_H-M   'P 1'
#
loop_
_entity.id
_entity.type
_entity.pdbx_description
1 polymer ?
#
loop_
_entity_poly.entity_id
_entity_poly.type
_entity_poly.pdbx_seq_one_letter_code
_entity_poly.pdbx_strand_id
1 'polypeptide(L)' 'DNPTLTRFFALHFLLPFLIAGITLIHLTFLHESGSNNPLGIISHCD' A
#
# COMPACT_ATOMS: atom_id res chain seq x y z
N ASP A 1 20.76 -6.29 -28.73
CA ASP A 1 19.86 -5.52 -27.85
C ASP A 1 18.51 -6.23 -27.66
N ASN A 2 18.02 -6.32 -26.43
CA ASN A 2 16.75 -6.99 -26.10
C ASN A 2 15.72 -5.97 -25.56
N PRO A 3 14.81 -5.45 -26.41
CA PRO A 3 13.89 -4.37 -26.04
C PRO A 3 12.85 -4.78 -24.98
N THR A 4 12.58 -6.09 -24.81
CA THR A 4 11.66 -6.57 -23.77
C THR A 4 12.32 -6.50 -22.38
N LEU A 5 13.59 -6.90 -22.29
CA LEU A 5 14.34 -6.82 -21.04
C LEU A 5 14.44 -5.39 -20.51
N THR A 6 14.75 -4.43 -21.39
CA THR A 6 14.85 -3.01 -21.03
C THR A 6 13.52 -2.44 -20.52
N ARG A 7 12.40 -2.82 -21.13
CA ARG A 7 11.06 -2.37 -20.70
C ARG A 7 10.68 -2.96 -19.34
N PHE A 8 10.96 -4.25 -19.12
CA PHE A 8 10.70 -4.88 -17.82
C PHE A 8 11.56 -4.31 -16.70
N PHE A 9 12.82 -4.01 -16.98
CA PHE A 9 13.67 -3.33 -16.01
C PHE A 9 13.13 -1.95 -15.63
N ALA A 10 12.70 -1.15 -16.61
CA ALA A 10 12.11 0.17 -16.35
C ALA A 10 10.82 0.09 -15.50
N LEU A 11 9.92 -0.86 -15.80
CA LEU A 11 8.71 -1.09 -15.01
C LEU A 11 9.04 -1.58 -13.60
N HIS A 12 9.97 -2.53 -13.47
CA HIS A 12 10.39 -3.06 -12.17
C HIS A 12 11.07 -1.98 -11.31
N PHE A 13 11.82 -1.06 -11.90
CA PHE A 13 12.39 0.06 -11.17
C PHE A 13 11.31 1.04 -10.67
N LEU A 14 10.27 1.29 -11.48
CA LEU A 14 9.21 2.24 -11.16
C LEU A 14 8.18 1.69 -10.15
N LEU A 15 7.81 0.41 -10.26
CA LEU A 15 6.76 -0.22 -9.45
C LEU A 15 6.97 -0.11 -7.93
N PRO A 16 8.17 -0.30 -7.35
CA PRO A 16 8.41 -0.18 -5.92
C PRO A 16 7.99 1.19 -5.36
N PHE A 17 8.26 2.28 -6.10
CA PHE A 17 7.90 3.62 -5.67
C PHE A 17 6.39 3.87 -5.77
N LEU A 18 5.75 3.34 -6.81
CA LEU A 18 4.29 3.39 -6.94
C LEU A 18 3.60 2.64 -5.79
N ILE A 19 4.09 1.44 -5.45
CA ILE A 19 3.57 0.64 -4.34
C ILE A 19 3.77 1.39 -3.02
N ALA A 20 4.96 1.98 -2.78
CA ALA A 20 5.22 2.80 -1.60
C ALA A 20 4.26 4.01 -1.48
N GLY A 21 3.91 4.65 -2.59
CA GLY A 21 2.90 5.73 -2.59
C GLY A 21 1.51 5.23 -2.20
N ILE A 22 1.09 4.09 -2.76
CA ILE A 22 -0.22 3.49 -2.45
C ILE A 22 -0.27 2.99 -1.00
N THR A 23 0.82 2.43 -0.46
CA THR A 23 0.86 1.98 0.94
C THR A 23 0.75 3.15 1.92
N LEU A 24 1.33 4.31 1.62
CA LEU A 24 1.15 5.52 2.42
C LEU A 24 -0.31 6.01 2.41
N ILE A 25 -0.95 6.03 1.24
CA ILE A 25 -2.38 6.38 1.13
C ILE A 25 -3.23 5.40 1.94
N HIS A 26 -2.95 4.09 1.81
CA HIS A 26 -3.64 3.04 2.57
C HIS A 26 -3.49 3.22 4.09
N LEU A 27 -2.27 3.49 4.57
CA LEU A 27 -1.98 3.74 5.98
C LEU A 27 -2.66 5.01 6.49
N THR A 28 -2.78 6.04 5.67
CA THR A 28 -3.49 7.29 6.05
C THR A 28 -4.97 6.99 6.33
N PHE A 29 -5.63 6.20 5.48
CA PHE A 29 -7.03 5.81 5.72
C PHE A 29 -7.19 4.89 6.93
N LEU A 30 -6.25 3.97 7.13
CA LEU A 30 -6.23 3.11 8.31
C LEU A 30 -6.03 3.94 9.60
N HIS A 31 -5.20 4.99 9.53
CA HIS A 31 -4.94 5.87 10.67
C HIS A 31 -6.20 6.66 11.07
N GLU A 32 -6.92 7.22 10.10
CA GLU A 32 -8.16 7.97 10.35
C GLU A 32 -9.31 7.07 10.83
N SER A 33 -9.46 5.88 10.24
CA SER A 33 -10.57 4.97 10.57
C SER A 33 -10.27 4.08 11.79
N GLY A 34 -9.01 3.91 12.13
CA GLY A 34 -8.53 2.96 13.13
C GLY A 34 -8.57 1.50 12.66
N SER A 35 -7.87 0.62 13.40
CA SER A 35 -7.95 -0.83 13.20
C SER A 35 -9.25 -1.38 13.79
N ASN A 36 -9.85 -2.32 13.09
CA ASN A 36 -10.92 -3.15 13.65
C ASN A 36 -10.35 -4.21 14.63
N ASN A 37 -11.25 -4.82 15.40
CA ASN A 37 -10.94 -5.90 16.35
C ASN A 37 -11.76 -7.16 15.99
N PRO A 38 -11.35 -8.36 16.45
CA PRO A 38 -11.97 -9.63 16.05
C PRO A 38 -13.43 -9.78 16.51
N LEU A 39 -13.89 -8.98 17.47
CA LEU A 39 -15.27 -8.97 17.93
C LEU A 39 -16.15 -8.00 17.13
N GLY A 40 -15.55 -7.13 16.30
CA GLY A 40 -16.27 -6.16 15.47
C GLY A 40 -17.04 -5.09 16.25
N ILE A 41 -16.75 -4.93 17.53
CA ILE A 41 -17.37 -3.94 18.42
C ILE A 41 -16.53 -2.65 18.48
N ILE A 42 -17.08 -1.57 19.03
CA ILE A 42 -16.33 -0.32 19.21
C ILE A 42 -15.19 -0.57 20.21
N SER A 43 -13.94 -0.32 19.80
CA SER A 43 -12.74 -0.63 20.60
C SER A 43 -12.54 0.30 21.80
N HIS A 44 -13.13 1.51 21.78
CA HIS A 44 -12.99 2.54 22.83
C HIS A 44 -14.28 2.69 23.66
N CYS A 45 -14.85 1.57 24.10
CA CYS A 45 -15.88 1.60 25.13
C CYS A 45 -15.18 1.66 26.49
N ASP A 46 -15.07 2.86 27.06
CA ASP A 46 -14.84 3.04 28.49
C ASP A 46 -16.07 2.56 29.29
#